data_AF-A0A7V9C7G8-F1
#
_entry.id   AF-A0A7V9C7G8-F1
#
_cell.length_a   1.000
_cell.length_b   1.000
_cell.length_c   1.000
_cell.angle_alpha   90.00
_cell.angle_beta   90.00
_cell.angle_gamma   90.00
#
_symmetry.space_group_name_H-M   'P 1'
#
loop_
_entity.id
_entity.type
_entity.pdbx_description
1 polymer ?
#
loop_
_entity_poly.entity_id
_entity_poly.type
_entity_poly.pdbx_seq_one_letter_code
_entity_poly.pdbx_strand_id
1 'polypeptide(L)'
;MPTPTVIDLSGDPKRLRRERLVRGAFWGAAVASVLLSVLIVLSLVEEAWGFLIGVEWSSLWEIGWFPRRGLFDLRTIVVATLLVAGIAMLVAAPLGLGAAIYLSEYASVRARRILKPILEILAGIPSVVLGYFALTWISPNLIQPIFDSDV
;
A
#
# COMPACT_ATOMS: atom_id res chain seq x y z
N MET A 1 0.00 -46.61 -30.80
CA MET A 1 -0.75 -45.60 -30.03
C MET A 1 -2.12 -45.46 -30.67
N PRO A 2 -3.23 -45.39 -29.93
CA PRO A 2 -4.54 -45.13 -30.52
C PRO A 2 -4.52 -43.74 -31.14
N THR A 3 -5.00 -43.60 -32.38
CA THR A 3 -5.20 -42.29 -32.99
C THR A 3 -6.41 -41.64 -32.33
N PRO A 4 -6.30 -40.37 -31.86
CA PRO A 4 -7.46 -39.67 -31.32
C PRO A 4 -8.54 -39.61 -32.39
N THR A 5 -9.74 -40.09 -32.04
CA THR A 5 -10.91 -40.08 -32.92
C THR A 5 -11.67 -38.77 -32.79
N VAL A 6 -12.50 -38.40 -33.78
CA VAL A 6 -13.26 -37.14 -33.81
C VAL A 6 -14.13 -36.92 -32.56
N ILE A 7 -14.56 -38.03 -31.94
CA ILE A 7 -15.34 -38.04 -30.70
C ILE A 7 -14.48 -37.60 -29.50
N ASP A 8 -13.19 -37.91 -29.49
CA ASP A 8 -12.22 -37.51 -28.46
C ASP A 8 -11.88 -35.99 -28.55
N LEU A 9 -12.08 -35.40 -29.74
CA LEU A 9 -11.97 -33.95 -29.98
C LEU A 9 -13.30 -33.21 -29.74
N SER A 10 -14.41 -33.93 -29.52
CA SER A 10 -15.70 -33.31 -29.21
C SER A 10 -15.73 -32.88 -27.75
N GLY A 11 -15.48 -31.60 -27.50
CA GLY A 11 -15.43 -31.04 -26.14
C GLY A 11 -16.77 -31.20 -25.41
N ASP A 12 -16.74 -31.69 -24.17
CA ASP A 12 -17.93 -31.81 -23.32
C ASP A 12 -18.65 -30.45 -23.21
N PRO A 13 -19.95 -30.36 -23.55
CA PRO A 13 -20.72 -29.11 -23.47
C PRO A 13 -20.74 -28.49 -22.07
N LYS A 14 -20.61 -29.29 -20.99
CA LYS A 14 -20.48 -28.77 -19.61
C LYS A 14 -19.14 -28.07 -19.40
N ARG A 15 -18.05 -28.60 -19.97
CA ARG A 15 -16.70 -28.02 -19.91
C ARG A 15 -16.64 -26.69 -20.67
N LEU A 16 -17.25 -26.63 -21.85
CA LEU A 16 -17.30 -25.42 -22.67
C LEU A 16 -18.10 -24.28 -22.02
N ARG A 17 -19.22 -24.57 -21.32
CA ARG A 17 -19.96 -23.56 -20.54
C ARG A 17 -19.13 -23.00 -19.39
N ARG A 18 -18.43 -23.88 -18.65
CA ARG A 18 -17.56 -23.46 -17.55
C ARG A 18 -16.40 -22.60 -18.05
N GLU A 19 -15.80 -22.97 -19.18
CA GLU A 19 -14.73 -22.19 -19.81
C GLU A 19 -15.19 -20.79 -20.20
N ARG A 20 -16.38 -20.65 -20.80
CA ARG A 20 -16.95 -19.32 -21.13
C ARG A 20 -17.22 -18.47 -19.90
N LEU A 21 -17.74 -19.07 -18.82
CA LEU A 21 -18.05 -18.36 -17.59
C LEU A 21 -16.77 -17.85 -16.92
N VAL A 22 -15.74 -18.71 -16.84
CA VAL A 22 -14.41 -18.34 -16.32
C VAL A 22 -13.75 -17.27 -17.19
N ARG A 23 -13.79 -17.41 -18.53
CA ARG A 23 -13.26 -16.39 -19.45
C ARG A 23 -13.99 -15.05 -19.29
N GLY A 24 -15.31 -15.07 -19.15
CA GLY A 24 -16.12 -13.88 -18.91
C GLY A 24 -15.79 -13.22 -17.57
N ALA A 25 -15.62 -14.01 -16.51
CA ALA A 25 -15.24 -13.50 -15.19
C ALA A 25 -13.86 -12.84 -15.19
N PHE A 26 -12.85 -13.49 -15.81
CA PHE A 26 -11.51 -12.89 -15.93
C PHE A 26 -11.51 -11.63 -16.79
N TRP A 27 -12.27 -11.61 -17.89
CA TRP A 27 -12.38 -10.43 -18.73
C TRP A 27 -13.09 -9.27 -18.00
N GLY A 28 -14.18 -9.57 -17.28
CA GLY A 28 -14.86 -8.60 -16.43
C GLY A 28 -13.97 -8.06 -15.30
N ALA A 29 -13.20 -8.92 -14.64
CA ALA A 29 -12.24 -8.50 -13.61
C ALA A 29 -11.12 -7.62 -14.19
N ALA A 30 -10.58 -7.97 -15.36
CA ALA A 30 -9.56 -7.17 -16.04
C ALA A 30 -10.10 -5.79 -16.45
N VAL A 31 -11.30 -5.75 -17.04
CA VAL A 31 -11.97 -4.50 -17.41
C VAL A 31 -12.27 -3.65 -16.17
N ALA A 32 -12.81 -4.25 -15.11
CA ALA A 32 -13.08 -3.54 -13.85
C ALA A 32 -11.79 -2.97 -13.24
N SER A 33 -10.70 -3.73 -13.24
CA SER A 33 -9.40 -3.27 -12.74
C SER A 33 -8.87 -2.07 -13.52
N VAL A 34 -8.91 -2.12 -14.85
CA VAL A 34 -8.51 -1.00 -15.71
C VAL A 34 -9.40 0.21 -15.50
N LEU A 35 -10.73 0.01 -15.47
CA LEU A 35 -11.69 1.09 -15.27
C LEU A 35 -11.51 1.78 -13.91
N LEU A 36 -11.34 1.02 -12.83
CA LEU A 36 -11.07 1.58 -11.50
C LEU A 36 -9.76 2.36 -11.48
N SER A 37 -8.71 1.83 -12.12
CA SER A 37 -7.44 2.54 -12.21
C SER A 37 -7.57 3.86 -12.97
N VAL A 38 -8.28 3.87 -14.11
CA VAL A 38 -8.56 5.09 -14.87
C VAL A 38 -9.37 6.07 -14.04
N LEU A 39 -10.40 5.61 -13.32
CA LEU A 39 -11.23 6.46 -12.47
C LEU A 39 -10.43 7.10 -11.34
N ILE A 40 -9.54 6.35 -10.69
CA ILE A 40 -8.63 6.88 -9.66
C ILE A 40 -7.74 7.97 -10.27
N VAL A 41 -7.15 7.73 -11.43
CA VAL A 41 -6.28 8.73 -12.10
C VAL A 41 -7.07 9.98 -12.45
N LEU A 42 -8.27 9.85 -13.01
CA LEU A 42 -9.12 11.00 -13.36
C LEU A 42 -9.51 11.81 -12.11
N SER A 43 -9.90 11.14 -11.02
CA SER A 43 -10.21 11.79 -9.73
C SER A 43 -9.00 12.58 -9.20
N LEU A 44 -7.81 11.98 -9.22
CA LEU A 44 -6.58 12.64 -8.73
C LEU A 44 -6.20 13.83 -9.61
N VAL A 45 -6.37 13.74 -10.93
CA VAL A 45 -6.09 14.85 -11.85
C VAL A 45 -7.06 16.00 -11.64
N GLU A 46 -8.34 15.72 -11.46
CA GLU A 46 -9.35 16.74 -11.18
C GLU A 46 -9.04 17.48 -9.88
N GLU A 47 -8.75 16.76 -8.79
CA GLU A 47 -8.37 17.34 -7.50
C GLU A 47 -7.07 18.16 -7.61
N ALA A 48 -6.04 17.63 -8.27
CA ALA A 48 -4.77 18.32 -8.46
C ALA A 48 -4.93 19.61 -9.29
N TRP A 49 -5.73 19.55 -10.36
CA TRP A 49 -5.99 20.70 -11.21
C TRP A 49 -6.78 21.79 -10.47
N GLY A 50 -7.80 21.39 -9.71
CA GLY A 50 -8.56 22.29 -8.85
C GLY A 50 -7.66 23.00 -7.81
N PHE A 51 -6.71 22.27 -7.21
CA PHE A 51 -5.73 22.85 -6.30
C PHE A 51 -4.81 23.87 -6.99
N LEU A 52 -4.25 23.53 -8.16
CA LEU A 52 -3.30 24.40 -8.87
C LEU A 52 -3.89 25.73 -9.32
N ILE A 53 -5.18 25.76 -9.67
CA ILE A 53 -5.88 27.00 -10.05
C ILE A 53 -6.35 27.77 -8.82
N GLY A 54 -6.73 27.06 -7.75
CA GLY A 54 -7.25 27.67 -6.52
C GLY A 54 -6.18 28.22 -5.57
N VAL A 55 -4.92 27.82 -5.72
CA VAL A 55 -3.84 28.19 -4.80
C VAL A 55 -3.15 29.50 -5.20
N GLU A 56 -2.86 30.35 -4.23
CA GLU A 56 -1.99 31.50 -4.41
C GLU A 56 -0.53 31.03 -4.47
N TRP A 57 0.14 31.26 -5.60
CA TRP A 57 1.51 30.80 -5.85
C TRP A 57 2.53 31.36 -4.85
N SER A 58 2.27 32.53 -4.25
CA SER A 58 3.09 33.10 -3.18
C SER A 58 3.03 32.27 -1.90
N SER A 59 1.87 31.71 -1.57
CA SER A 59 1.66 30.89 -0.36
C SER A 59 2.49 29.60 -0.37
N LEU A 60 2.89 29.14 -1.56
CA LEU A 60 3.72 27.94 -1.75
C LEU A 60 5.15 28.11 -1.20
N TRP A 61 5.58 29.36 -1.02
CA TRP A 61 6.90 29.74 -0.50
C TRP A 61 6.85 30.35 0.90
N GLU A 62 5.64 30.56 1.45
CA GLU A 62 5.48 30.99 2.84
C GLU A 62 5.88 29.87 3.80
N ILE A 63 6.18 30.23 5.05
CA ILE A 63 6.61 29.26 6.05
C ILE A 63 5.38 28.74 6.80
N GLY A 64 5.10 27.44 6.65
CA GLY A 64 4.12 26.74 7.46
C GLY A 64 3.08 25.97 6.65
N TRP A 65 2.70 24.82 7.19
CA TRP A 65 1.66 23.96 6.61
C TRP A 65 0.37 24.09 7.40
N PHE A 66 -0.54 24.96 6.94
CA PHE A 66 -1.85 25.15 7.56
C PHE A 66 -2.99 25.03 6.53
N PRO A 67 -3.31 23.79 6.07
CA PRO A 67 -4.37 23.56 5.08
C PRO A 67 -5.72 24.16 5.47
N ARG A 68 -6.07 24.19 6.77
CA ARG A 68 -7.33 24.77 7.28
C ARG A 68 -7.44 26.28 7.05
N ARG A 69 -6.31 26.97 6.84
CA ARG A 69 -6.24 28.41 6.56
C ARG A 69 -5.89 28.70 5.10
N GLY A 70 -5.82 27.68 4.24
CA GLY A 70 -5.42 27.83 2.85
C GLY A 70 -3.92 28.08 2.61
N LEU A 71 -3.07 27.85 3.62
CA LEU A 71 -1.62 28.04 3.52
C LEU A 71 -0.92 26.71 3.28
N PHE A 72 -0.22 26.59 2.15
CA PHE A 72 0.37 25.34 1.66
C PHE A 72 1.84 25.50 1.29
N ASP A 73 2.74 25.40 2.27
CA ASP A 73 4.19 25.48 2.03
C ASP A 73 4.77 24.19 1.42
N LEU A 74 5.45 24.32 0.27
CA LEU A 74 6.19 23.23 -0.38
C LEU A 74 7.36 22.72 0.47
N ARG A 75 8.09 23.63 1.13
CA ARG A 75 9.27 23.30 1.93
C ARG A 75 8.91 22.37 3.06
N THR A 76 7.80 22.66 3.76
CA THR A 76 7.33 21.82 4.86
C THR A 76 7.03 20.39 4.39
N ILE A 77 6.32 20.19 3.27
CA ILE A 77 6.02 18.84 2.76
C ILE A 77 7.31 18.08 2.41
N VAL A 78 8.23 18.71 1.66
CA VAL A 78 9.45 18.06 1.20
C VAL A 78 10.35 17.71 2.38
N VAL A 79 10.60 18.65 3.29
CA VAL A 79 11.45 18.43 4.46
C VAL A 79 10.83 17.41 5.40
N ALA A 80 9.52 17.50 5.69
CA ALA A 80 8.84 16.52 6.53
C ALA A 80 8.92 15.10 5.93
N THR A 81 8.72 14.97 4.62
CA THR A 81 8.83 13.68 3.93
C THR A 81 10.24 13.10 4.06
N LEU A 82 11.27 13.90 3.80
CA LEU A 82 12.66 13.47 3.89
C LEU A 82 13.06 13.12 5.32
N LEU A 83 12.64 13.90 6.31
CA LEU A 83 12.92 13.63 7.72
C LEU A 83 12.25 12.33 8.18
N VAL A 84 10.96 12.16 7.90
CA VAL A 84 10.22 10.94 8.27
C VAL A 84 10.81 9.72 7.56
N ALA A 85 11.08 9.81 6.26
CA ALA A 85 11.70 8.72 5.49
C ALA A 85 13.10 8.39 6.01
N GLY A 86 13.91 9.40 6.31
CA GLY A 86 15.26 9.24 6.86
C GLY A 86 15.25 8.53 8.22
N ILE A 87 14.44 9.01 9.16
CA ILE A 87 14.29 8.39 10.50
C ILE A 87 13.73 6.97 10.37
N ALA A 88 12.71 6.77 9.52
CA ALA A 88 12.14 5.46 9.28
C ALA A 88 13.19 4.48 8.74
N MET A 89 14.00 4.87 7.75
CA MET A 89 15.07 4.03 7.22
C MET A 89 16.16 3.75 8.25
N LEU A 90 16.56 4.73 9.05
CA LEU A 90 17.57 4.55 10.10
C LEU A 90 17.18 3.48 11.11
N VAL A 91 15.88 3.27 11.36
CA VAL A 91 15.39 2.23 12.27
C VAL A 91 15.03 0.95 11.53
N ALA A 92 14.25 1.05 10.44
CA ALA A 92 13.72 -0.09 9.71
C ALA A 92 14.79 -0.85 8.93
N ALA A 93 15.78 -0.17 8.34
CA ALA A 93 16.83 -0.82 7.58
C ALA A 93 17.72 -1.74 8.43
N PRO A 94 18.32 -1.30 9.56
CA PRO A 94 19.14 -2.18 10.37
C PRO A 94 18.33 -3.32 11.01
N LEU A 95 17.11 -3.04 11.49
CA LEU A 95 16.26 -4.08 12.08
C LEU A 95 15.79 -5.10 11.03
N GLY A 96 15.36 -4.62 9.85
CA GLY A 96 14.92 -5.46 8.75
C GLY A 96 16.04 -6.32 8.19
N LEU A 97 17.21 -5.71 7.97
CA LEU A 97 18.40 -6.44 7.51
C LEU A 97 18.88 -7.45 8.54
N GLY A 98 18.95 -7.06 9.82
CA GLY A 98 19.33 -7.95 10.92
C GLY A 98 18.36 -9.14 11.06
N ALA A 99 17.05 -8.89 10.97
CA ALA A 99 16.04 -9.95 10.97
C ALA A 99 16.18 -10.88 9.75
N ALA A 100 16.47 -10.33 8.57
CA ALA A 100 16.69 -11.11 7.35
C ALA A 100 17.94 -12.00 7.46
N ILE A 101 19.05 -11.46 7.95
CA ILE A 101 20.29 -12.21 8.19
C ILE A 101 20.07 -13.31 9.23
N TYR A 102 19.44 -12.99 10.37
CA TYR A 102 19.12 -13.99 11.40
C TYR A 102 18.25 -15.12 10.83
N LEU A 103 17.20 -14.79 10.09
CA LEU A 103 16.27 -15.78 9.56
C LEU A 103 16.92 -16.67 8.48
N SER A 104 17.82 -16.10 7.67
CA SER A 104 18.51 -16.81 6.58
C SER A 104 19.64 -17.71 7.08
N GLU A 105 20.48 -17.23 7.99
CA GLU A 105 21.73 -17.90 8.39
C GLU A 105 21.67 -18.58 9.75
N TYR A 106 20.97 -18.00 10.73
CA TYR A 106 21.09 -18.41 12.14
C TYR A 106 19.83 -19.08 12.71
N ALA A 107 18.66 -18.87 12.10
CA ALA A 107 17.40 -19.33 12.65
C ALA A 107 17.26 -20.86 12.58
N SER A 108 17.01 -21.47 13.74
CA SER A 108 16.64 -22.88 13.81
C SER A 108 15.36 -23.16 13.01
N VAL A 109 15.17 -24.42 12.60
CA VAL A 109 14.00 -24.85 11.81
C VAL A 109 12.67 -24.47 12.49
N ARG A 110 12.60 -24.54 13.83
CA ARG A 110 11.40 -24.15 14.60
C ARG A 110 11.16 -22.64 14.54
N ALA A 111 12.20 -21.84 14.75
CA ALA A 111 12.10 -20.38 14.69
C ALA A 111 11.66 -19.92 13.29
N ARG A 112 12.26 -20.46 12.23
CA ARG A 112 11.88 -20.14 10.85
C ARG A 112 10.43 -20.49 10.54
N ARG A 113 9.92 -21.62 11.05
CA ARG A 113 8.53 -22.07 10.85
C ARG A 113 7.49 -21.14 11.47
N ILE A 114 7.85 -20.41 12.52
CA ILE A 114 6.95 -19.49 13.24
C ILE A 114 7.12 -18.05 12.73
N LEU A 115 8.37 -17.57 12.66
CA LEU A 115 8.66 -16.17 12.34
C LEU A 115 8.32 -15.85 10.88
N LYS A 116 8.61 -16.76 9.94
CA LYS A 116 8.39 -16.48 8.52
C LYS A 116 6.92 -16.22 8.17
N PRO A 117 5.95 -17.07 8.57
CA PRO A 117 4.52 -16.76 8.36
C PRO A 117 4.06 -15.47 9.06
N ILE A 118 4.55 -15.18 10.27
CA ILE A 118 4.21 -13.94 10.97
C ILE A 118 4.67 -12.73 10.16
N LEU A 119 5.91 -12.74 9.66
CA LEU A 119 6.45 -11.66 8.83
C LEU A 119 5.66 -11.51 7.51
N GLU A 120 5.29 -12.61 6.87
CA GLU A 120 4.46 -12.60 5.67
C GLU A 120 3.07 -12.00 5.93
N ILE A 121 2.44 -12.33 7.06
CA ILE A 121 1.16 -11.76 7.47
C ILE A 121 1.30 -10.28 7.78
N LEU A 122 2.32 -9.87 8.55
CA LEU A 122 2.58 -8.48 8.89
C LEU A 122 2.84 -7.63 7.64
N ALA A 123 3.58 -8.17 6.66
CA ALA A 123 3.82 -7.51 5.38
C ALA A 123 2.55 -7.43 4.51
N GLY A 124 1.58 -8.31 4.73
CA GLY A 124 0.28 -8.31 4.06
C GLY A 124 -0.75 -7.36 4.65
N ILE A 125 -0.48 -6.74 5.82
CA ILE A 125 -1.42 -5.78 6.42
C ILE A 125 -1.48 -4.52 5.54
N PRO A 126 -2.67 -4.02 5.18
CA PRO A 126 -2.80 -2.78 4.41
C PRO A 126 -2.17 -1.59 5.15
N SER A 127 -1.38 -0.79 4.43
CA SER A 127 -0.69 0.38 5.00
C SER A 127 -1.65 1.38 5.65
N VAL A 128 -2.84 1.55 5.10
CA VAL A 128 -3.90 2.43 5.65
C VAL A 128 -4.33 2.00 7.05
N VAL A 129 -4.41 0.68 7.30
CA VAL A 129 -4.79 0.15 8.62
C VAL A 129 -3.70 0.46 9.65
N LEU A 130 -2.43 0.29 9.28
CA LEU A 130 -1.30 0.63 10.16
C LEU A 130 -1.24 2.13 10.46
N GLY A 131 -1.47 2.98 9.45
CA GLY A 131 -1.54 4.43 9.63
C GLY A 131 -2.68 4.85 10.56
N TYR A 132 -3.87 4.29 10.38
CA TYR A 132 -5.01 4.55 11.25
C TYR A 132 -4.77 4.07 12.69
N PHE A 133 -4.19 2.88 12.87
CA PHE A 133 -3.79 2.38 14.18
C PHE A 133 -2.76 3.29 14.87
N ALA A 134 -1.80 3.83 14.12
CA ALA A 134 -0.83 4.78 14.64
C ALA A 134 -1.49 6.06 15.17
N LEU A 135 -2.47 6.60 14.44
CA LEU A 135 -3.19 7.81 14.86
C LEU A 135 -4.16 7.56 16.02
N THR A 136 -4.86 6.43 16.02
CA THR A 136 -5.96 6.20 16.98
C THR A 136 -5.53 5.49 18.25
N TRP A 137 -4.46 4.71 18.20
CA TRP A 137 -3.99 3.95 19.35
C TRP A 137 -2.58 4.34 19.78
N ILE A 138 -1.60 4.34 18.87
CA ILE A 138 -0.20 4.64 19.24
C ILE A 138 -0.06 6.09 19.71
N SER A 139 -0.61 7.05 18.98
CA SER A 139 -0.48 8.47 19.31
C SER A 139 -1.05 8.79 20.70
N PRO A 140 -2.31 8.47 21.05
CA PRO A 140 -2.84 8.83 22.37
C PRO A 140 -2.32 7.97 23.53
N ASN A 141 -1.98 6.70 23.30
CA ASN A 141 -1.59 5.81 24.40
C ASN A 141 -0.08 5.71 24.62
N LEU A 142 0.73 6.04 23.62
CA LEU A 142 2.19 5.89 23.69
C LEU A 142 2.92 7.21 23.47
N ILE A 143 2.54 7.99 22.47
CA ILE A 143 3.27 9.23 22.14
C ILE A 143 2.88 10.36 23.11
N GLN A 144 1.59 10.69 23.22
CA GLN A 144 1.12 11.77 24.09
C GLN A 144 1.59 11.63 25.54
N PRO A 145 1.51 10.46 26.21
CA PRO A 145 1.98 10.35 27.59
C PRO A 145 3.49 10.55 27.78
N ILE A 146 4.29 10.31 26.74
CA ILE A 146 5.77 10.45 26.78
C ILE A 146 6.19 11.89 26.47
N PHE A 147 5.43 12.61 25.65
CA PHE A 147 5.83 13.91 25.11
C PHE A 147 4.94 15.09 25.55
N ASP A 148 3.70 14.85 26.01
CA ASP A 148 2.77 15.83 26.58
C ASP A 148 2.74 15.76 28.13
N SER A 149 3.77 15.25 28.79
CA SER A 149 3.81 15.20 30.27
C SER A 149 4.03 16.57 30.94
N ASP A 150 4.21 17.67 30.18
CA ASP A 150 4.60 18.98 30.72
C ASP A 150 3.89 20.21 30.08
N VAL A 151 2.65 20.08 29.56
CA VAL A 151 1.76 21.24 29.27
C VAL A 151 0.31 20.98 29.68
#